data_AF-A0A076H1X4-F1
#
_entry.id   AF-A0A076H1X4-F1
#
_cell.length_a   1.000
_cell.length_b   1.000
_cell.length_c   1.000
_cell.angle_alpha   90.00
_cell.angle_beta   90.00
_cell.angle_gamma   90.00
#
_symmetry.space_group_name_H-M   'P 1'
#
loop_
_entity.id
_entity.type
_entity.pdbx_description
1 polymer ?
#
loop_
_entity_poly.entity_id
_entity_poly.type
_entity_poly.pdbx_seq_one_letter_code
_entity_poly.pdbx_strand_id
1 'polypeptide(L)'
;MPRYRCPSCCCGPAIVLHPPKGAIPICSRCRTPLEKQPLVKPLPLLVLVSVGTVLVLSSFPMLFNPSPSPPLIPDPGPDRRQDETV
;
A
#
# COMPACT_ATOMS: atom_id res chain seq x y z
N MET A 1 21.62 -5.44 -2.40
CA MET A 1 22.78 -5.78 -3.24
C MET A 1 22.88 -4.79 -4.40
N PRO A 2 24.05 -4.14 -4.63
CA PRO A 2 24.22 -3.21 -5.74
C PRO A 2 24.19 -3.96 -7.08
N ARG A 3 23.41 -3.43 -8.02
CA ARG A 3 23.28 -3.96 -9.38
C ARG A 3 24.04 -3.04 -10.34
N TYR A 4 24.78 -3.63 -11.26
CA TYR A 4 25.63 -2.89 -12.20
C TYR A 4 25.20 -3.17 -13.65
N ARG A 5 25.24 -2.15 -14.51
CA ARG A 5 25.01 -2.27 -15.96
C ARG A 5 26.11 -1.58 -16.75
N CYS A 6 26.41 -2.13 -17.92
CA CYS A 6 27.37 -1.53 -18.84
C CYS A 6 26.65 -0.55 -19.79
N PRO A 7 27.06 0.72 -19.88
CA PRO A 7 26.39 1.71 -20.72
C PRO A 7 26.67 1.56 -22.22
N SER A 8 27.77 0.89 -22.59
CA SER A 8 28.30 0.90 -23.96
C SER A 8 28.01 -0.38 -24.75
N CYS A 9 28.15 -1.55 -24.12
CA CYS A 9 28.22 -2.82 -24.86
C CYS A 9 27.27 -3.92 -24.37
N CYS A 10 26.48 -3.70 -23.31
CA CYS A 10 25.59 -4.75 -22.79
C CYS A 10 24.17 -4.23 -22.55
N CYS A 11 23.25 -4.59 -23.44
CA CYS A 11 21.79 -4.50 -23.23
C CYS A 11 21.26 -5.60 -22.27
N GLY A 12 22.11 -6.17 -21.42
CA GLY A 12 21.83 -7.37 -20.62
C GLY A 12 21.23 -7.09 -19.22
N PRO A 13 20.83 -8.14 -18.49
CA PRO A 13 20.37 -8.03 -17.11
C PRO A 13 21.49 -7.50 -16.20
N ALA A 14 21.12 -6.74 -15.17
CA ALA A 14 22.09 -6.13 -14.26
C ALA A 14 22.81 -7.21 -13.44
N ILE A 15 24.13 -7.17 -13.42
CA ILE A 15 24.96 -8.16 -12.72
C ILE A 15 25.14 -7.70 -11.27
N VAL A 16 24.93 -8.63 -10.33
CA VAL A 16 25.23 -8.39 -8.92
C VAL A 16 26.71 -8.68 -8.72
N LEU A 17 27.49 -7.65 -8.42
CA LEU A 17 28.91 -7.76 -8.13
C LEU A 17 29.17 -7.36 -6.68
N HIS A 18 30.18 -8.00 -6.07
CA HIS A 18 30.72 -7.64 -4.76
C HIS A 18 32.12 -7.02 -4.93
N PRO A 19 32.22 -5.82 -5.55
CA PRO A 19 33.51 -5.18 -5.67
C PRO A 19 34.06 -4.82 -4.28
N PRO A 20 35.39 -4.85 -4.10
CA PRO A 20 36.02 -4.32 -2.89
C PRO A 20 35.60 -2.84 -2.68
N LYS A 21 35.58 -2.41 -1.41
CA LYS A 21 35.09 -1.07 -1.05
C LYS A 21 35.84 0.01 -1.84
N GLY A 22 35.10 0.82 -2.59
CA GLY A 22 35.66 1.90 -3.42
C GLY A 22 36.07 1.51 -4.84
N ALA A 23 36.05 0.24 -5.21
CA ALA A 23 36.34 -0.19 -6.57
C ALA A 23 35.11 -0.07 -7.48
N ILE A 24 35.28 0.53 -8.65
CA ILE A 24 34.26 0.57 -9.71
C ILE A 24 34.46 -0.67 -10.57
N PRO A 25 33.48 -1.58 -10.63
CA PRO A 25 33.64 -2.80 -11.41
C PRO A 25 33.66 -2.46 -12.91
N ILE A 26 34.46 -3.21 -13.67
CA ILE A 26 34.72 -2.96 -15.09
C ILE A 26 33.98 -4.01 -15.93
N CYS A 27 33.45 -3.61 -17.08
CA CYS A 27 32.85 -4.54 -18.03
C CYS A 27 33.92 -5.49 -18.61
N SER A 28 33.66 -6.81 -18.57
CA SER A 28 34.58 -7.83 -19.09
C SER A 28 34.79 -7.75 -20.62
N ARG A 29 33.81 -7.20 -21.35
CA ARG A 29 33.83 -7.16 -22.81
C ARG A 29 34.45 -5.88 -23.37
N CYS A 30 33.95 -4.71 -22.95
CA CYS A 30 34.38 -3.41 -23.48
C CYS A 30 35.22 -2.58 -22.52
N ARG A 31 35.57 -3.11 -21.34
CA ARG A 31 36.44 -2.47 -20.34
C ARG A 31 35.98 -1.10 -19.83
N THR A 32 34.74 -0.71 -20.10
CA THR A 32 34.15 0.52 -19.54
C THR A 32 33.71 0.32 -18.08
N PRO A 33 33.76 1.37 -17.24
CA PRO A 33 33.26 1.31 -15.88
C PRO A 33 31.75 1.03 -15.88
N LEU A 34 31.32 0.12 -15.01
CA LEU A 34 29.91 -0.23 -14.87
C LEU A 34 29.17 0.80 -14.03
N GLU A 35 27.97 1.16 -14.46
CA GLU A 35 27.11 2.10 -13.76
C GLU A 35 26.24 1.38 -12.74
N LYS A 36 26.12 1.96 -11.55
CA LYS A 36 25.27 1.43 -10.48
C LYS A 36 23.81 1.73 -10.84
N GLN A 37 23.03 0.70 -11.10
CA GLN A 37 21.61 0.83 -11.33
C GLN A 37 20.91 1.29 -10.03
N PRO A 38 20.11 2.37 -10.07
CA PRO A 38 19.24 2.69 -8.97
C PRO A 38 18.27 1.52 -8.81
N LEU A 39 18.23 0.95 -7.60
CA LEU A 39 17.20 -0.02 -7.24
C LEU A 39 15.89 0.76 -7.37
N VAL A 40 15.11 0.44 -8.42
CA VAL A 40 13.84 1.12 -8.77
C VAL A 40 13.17 1.59 -7.49
N LYS A 41 13.20 2.90 -7.24
CA LYS A 41 12.57 3.46 -6.06
C LYS A 41 11.12 2.98 -6.14
N PRO A 42 10.54 2.39 -5.07
CA PRO A 42 9.17 1.91 -5.09
C PRO A 42 8.16 3.07 -5.14
N LEU A 43 8.53 4.20 -5.75
CA LEU A 43 7.71 5.40 -5.91
C LEU A 43 6.38 5.08 -6.62
N PRO A 44 6.34 4.27 -7.70
CA PRO A 44 5.07 3.90 -8.30
C PRO A 44 4.17 3.09 -7.36
N LEU A 45 4.77 2.21 -6.55
CA LEU A 45 4.05 1.41 -5.55
C LEU A 45 3.55 2.29 -4.39
N LEU A 46 4.35 3.25 -3.94
CA LEU A 46 3.96 4.20 -2.90
C LEU A 46 2.76 5.04 -3.31
N VAL A 47 2.73 5.50 -4.57
CA VAL A 47 1.60 6.24 -5.13
C VAL A 47 0.35 5.35 -5.22
N LEU A 48 0.52 4.10 -5.65
CA LEU A 48 -0.59 3.13 -5.71
C LEU A 48 -1.19 2.86 -4.32
N VAL A 49 -0.34 2.67 -3.30
CA VAL A 49 -0.77 2.41 -1.93
C VAL A 49 -1.45 3.65 -1.33
N SER A 50 -0.90 4.85 -1.54
CA SER A 50 -1.48 6.07 -0.97
C SER A 50 -2.83 6.41 -1.60
N VAL A 51 -2.95 6.36 -2.93
CA VAL A 51 -4.21 6.62 -3.62
C VAL A 51 -5.24 5.55 -3.29
N GLY A 52 -4.82 4.27 -3.25
CA GLY A 52 -5.70 3.17 -2.88
C GLY A 52 -6.24 3.26 -1.45
N THR A 53 -5.41 3.62 -0.47
CA THR A 53 -5.86 3.79 0.93
C THR A 53 -6.85 4.93 1.08
N VAL A 54 -6.61 6.07 0.43
CA VAL A 54 -7.53 7.22 0.45
C VAL A 54 -8.89 6.85 -0.16
N LEU A 55 -8.89 6.14 -1.29
CA LEU A 55 -10.12 5.67 -1.96
C LEU A 55 -10.91 4.67 -1.10
N VAL A 56 -10.22 3.76 -0.41
CA VAL A 56 -10.88 2.80 0.50
C VAL A 56 -11.46 3.52 1.71
N LEU A 57 -10.71 4.42 2.35
CA LEU A 57 -11.19 5.18 3.52
C LEU A 57 -12.39 6.07 3.17
N SER A 58 -12.41 6.67 1.97
CA SER A 58 -13.53 7.52 1.54
C SER A 58 -14.80 6.75 1.17
N SER A 59 -14.71 5.45 0.86
CA SER A 59 -15.86 4.62 0.50
C SER A 59 -16.57 3.97 1.69
N PHE A 60 -16.04 4.09 2.91
CA PHE A 60 -16.70 3.64 4.15
C PHE A 60 -17.03 4.82 5.10
N PRO A 61 -17.99 5.70 4.75
CA PRO A 61 -18.44 6.78 5.64
C PRO A 61 -19.11 6.27 6.93
N MET A 62 -19.46 4.98 6.98
CA MET A 62 -20.15 4.32 8.08
C MET A 62 -19.34 4.23 9.38
N LEU A 63 -18.00 4.35 9.34
CA LEU A 63 -17.15 4.33 10.55
C LEU A 63 -17.03 5.70 11.23
N PHE A 64 -17.45 6.79 10.57
CA PHE A 64 -17.32 8.16 11.09
C PHE A 64 -18.65 8.79 11.52
N ASN A 65 -19.78 8.12 11.30
CA ASN A 65 -21.03 8.50 11.95
C ASN A 65 -21.20 7.69 13.24
N PRO A 66 -20.96 8.27 14.43
CA PRO A 66 -21.57 7.69 15.62
C PRO A 66 -23.07 7.64 15.36
N SER A 67 -23.63 6.42 15.33
CA SER A 67 -25.06 6.22 15.15
C SER A 67 -25.80 7.18 16.09
N PRO A 68 -26.73 8.03 15.60
CA PRO A 68 -27.57 8.80 16.50
C PRO A 68 -28.30 7.77 17.37
N SER A 69 -28.06 7.84 18.68
CA SER A 69 -28.79 7.02 19.65
C SER A 69 -30.28 7.20 19.42
N PRO A 70 -31.05 6.13 19.20
CA PRO A 70 -32.49 6.27 19.01
C PRO A 70 -33.10 6.94 20.25
N PRO A 71 -34.06 7.87 20.08
CA PRO A 71 -34.74 8.48 21.22
C PRO A 71 -35.46 7.38 22.01
N LEU A 72 -35.23 7.32 23.32
CA LEU A 72 -36.03 6.51 24.25
C LEU A 72 -37.47 7.00 24.19
N ILE A 73 -38.31 6.31 23.43
CA ILE A 73 -39.76 6.44 23.53
C ILE A 73 -40.17 5.65 24.80
N PRO A 74 -40.85 6.28 25.78
CA PRO A 74 -41.41 5.54 26.90
C PRO A 74 -42.45 4.55 26.37
N ASP A 75 -42.22 3.28 26.64
CA ASP A 75 -43.12 2.16 26.32
C ASP A 75 -44.49 2.37 26.99
N PRO A 76 -45.60 2.55 26.24
CA PRO A 76 -46.92 2.41 26.82
C PRO A 76 -47.17 0.90 27.01
N GLY A 77 -46.82 0.41 28.20
CA GLY A 77 -46.99 -0.99 28.56
C GLY A 77 -48.43 -1.48 28.32
N PRO A 78 -48.62 -2.74 27.87
CA PRO A 78 -49.93 -3.30 27.66
C PRO A 78 -50.49 -3.78 29.00
N ASP A 79 -51.37 -3.00 29.64
CA ASP A 79 -52.18 -3.57 30.72
C ASP A 79 -53.34 -4.37 30.14
N ARG A 80 -53.44 -5.58 30.66
CA ARG A 80 -54.15 -6.74 30.15
C ARG A 80 -55.63 -6.71 30.56
N ARG A 81 -56.37 -7.57 29.87
CA ARG A 81 -57.62 -8.24 30.30
C ARG A 81 -58.92 -7.48 30.08
N GLN A 82 -59.48 -7.75 28.89
CA GLN A 82 -60.83 -8.30 28.79
C GLN A 82 -61.04 -9.49 29.74
N ASP A 83 -62.18 -9.50 30.43
CA ASP A 83 -62.92 -10.66 30.95
C ASP A 83 -64.33 -10.10 31.28
N GLU A 84 -65.24 -10.05 30.31
CA GLU A 84 -66.23 -11.07 29.93
C GLU A 84 -67.50 -11.06 30.82
N THR A 85 -68.61 -10.95 30.11
CA THR A 85 -70.04 -10.90 30.41
C THR A 85 -70.60 -11.91 31.42
N VAL A 86 -71.49 -11.48 32.33
CA VAL A 86 -72.89 -11.96 32.56
C VAL A 86 -73.64 -10.91 33.37
#